data_AF-A0A365XP32-F1
#
_entry.id   AF-A0A365XP32-F1
#
_cell.length_a   1.000
_cell.length_b   1.000
_cell.length_c   1.000
_cell.angle_alpha   90.00
_cell.angle_beta   90.00
_cell.angle_gamma   90.00
#
_symmetry.space_group_name_H-M   'P 1'
#
loop_
_entity.id
_entity.type
_entity.pdbx_description
1 polymer ?
#
loop_
_entity_poly.entity_id
_entity_poly.type
_entity_poly.pdbx_seq_one_letter_code
_entity_poly.pdbx_strand_id
1 'polypeptide(L)'
;MMISPVLIRLSRTLMFLLTASLLMTGCRKEYSQETTTPYNPTPSPSDGMAVYALVQQGSSCSDATVSGSYKTGTPTGDDAKIQITVNVTTPGIWAMSTGTVNGLRFTGSGNFTNTGRQRITLQASGIPVQAGVFTFPIQAYTSTCSVALTVTGDSPVPTSEYYYKMTVNGKDYTQEATDNNNYMATAEVIGDVDVLLGAGITWNANIPLPAGKTELVISKGIYKNYRTTSQQDFKNFFKPGDYTYATINGQVYTDGIIINWTDENGKTWDSFNGTTGQPGGTFTIISTEEVPNMIDYYVKVKMRFSCKLYNHATGDVINVTNGEMVSSFIKK
;
A
#
# COMPACT_ATOMS: atom_id res chain seq x y z
N MET A 1 -72.27 -19.66 71.76
CA MET A 1 -71.02 -19.68 72.55
C MET A 1 -69.87 -19.86 71.58
N MET A 2 -68.81 -19.05 71.76
CA MET A 2 -67.53 -19.02 71.03
C MET A 2 -67.45 -18.25 69.70
N ILE A 3 -66.66 -17.17 69.78
CA ILE A 3 -66.13 -16.30 68.71
C ILE A 3 -64.94 -17.01 68.04
N SER A 4 -64.57 -16.59 66.81
CA SER A 4 -63.24 -16.75 66.14
C SER A 4 -63.21 -17.75 64.96
N PRO A 5 -62.43 -17.59 63.86
CA PRO A 5 -61.43 -16.58 63.47
C PRO A 5 -61.61 -16.13 61.99
N VAL A 6 -62.68 -15.40 61.62
CA VAL A 6 -62.90 -15.04 60.19
C VAL A 6 -62.28 -13.69 59.81
N LEU A 7 -62.03 -12.79 60.77
CA LEU A 7 -61.59 -11.42 60.46
C LEU A 7 -60.08 -11.20 60.24
N ILE A 8 -59.22 -12.19 60.48
CA ILE A 8 -57.75 -12.04 60.29
C ILE A 8 -57.29 -12.44 58.88
N ARG A 9 -58.14 -13.12 58.08
CA ARG A 9 -57.77 -13.50 56.70
C ARG A 9 -58.09 -12.44 55.64
N LEU A 10 -59.00 -11.50 55.89
CA LEU A 10 -59.36 -10.46 54.90
C LEU A 10 -58.26 -9.38 54.72
N SER A 11 -57.42 -9.17 55.73
CA SER A 11 -56.36 -8.14 55.69
C SER A 11 -55.14 -8.58 54.86
N ARG A 12 -54.83 -9.89 54.80
CA ARG A 12 -53.71 -10.42 54.00
C ARG A 12 -54.07 -10.62 52.53
N THR A 13 -55.31 -10.94 52.17
CA THR A 13 -55.72 -11.05 50.76
C THR A 13 -55.92 -9.69 50.10
N LEU A 14 -56.31 -8.65 50.85
CA LEU A 14 -56.47 -7.30 50.30
C LEU A 14 -55.11 -6.60 50.04
N MET A 15 -54.05 -6.97 50.77
CA MET A 15 -52.70 -6.45 50.54
C MET A 15 -51.96 -7.13 49.38
N PHE A 16 -52.33 -8.38 49.04
CA PHE A 16 -51.84 -9.07 47.83
C PHE A 16 -52.60 -8.63 46.55
N LEU A 17 -53.87 -8.21 46.66
CA LEU A 17 -54.63 -7.71 45.52
C LEU A 17 -54.30 -6.24 45.16
N LEU A 18 -53.76 -5.45 46.09
CA LEU A 18 -53.29 -4.08 45.80
C LEU A 18 -51.83 -4.00 45.32
N THR A 19 -51.05 -5.07 45.47
CA THR A 19 -49.65 -5.13 44.98
C THR A 19 -49.51 -5.88 43.64
N ALA A 20 -50.53 -6.61 43.21
CA ALA A 20 -50.58 -7.25 41.89
C ALA A 20 -51.06 -6.32 40.75
N SER A 21 -51.51 -5.10 41.06
CA SER A 21 -51.95 -4.10 40.07
C SER A 21 -50.85 -3.10 39.66
N LEU A 22 -49.61 -3.27 40.15
CA LEU A 22 -48.47 -2.39 39.83
C LEU A 22 -47.38 -3.03 38.94
N LEU A 23 -47.67 -4.15 38.26
CA LEU A 23 -46.72 -4.81 37.33
C LEU A 23 -47.32 -5.11 35.95
N MET A 24 -48.07 -4.16 35.40
CA MET A 24 -48.52 -4.21 33.99
C MET A 24 -48.24 -2.87 33.30
N THR A 25 -47.01 -2.36 33.38
CA THR A 25 -46.46 -1.51 32.31
C THR A 25 -46.04 -2.40 31.14
N GLY A 26 -47.04 -3.01 30.50
CA GLY A 26 -46.87 -3.48 29.13
C GLY A 26 -46.62 -2.26 28.26
N CYS A 27 -45.52 -2.26 27.52
CA CYS A 27 -45.33 -1.33 26.41
C CYS A 27 -46.55 -1.44 25.49
N ARG A 28 -47.43 -0.44 25.49
CA ARG A 28 -48.31 -0.24 24.34
C ARG A 28 -47.38 0.14 23.19
N LYS A 29 -47.35 -0.67 22.15
CA LYS A 29 -46.80 -0.27 20.86
C LYS A 29 -47.66 0.91 20.39
N GLU A 30 -47.11 2.11 20.41
CA GLU A 30 -47.79 3.26 19.84
C GLU A 30 -47.92 3.05 18.33
N TYR A 31 -49.15 2.98 17.84
CA TYR A 31 -49.43 3.00 16.42
C TYR A 31 -49.17 4.42 15.93
N SER A 32 -48.03 4.63 15.26
CA SER A 32 -47.87 5.78 14.37
C SER A 32 -48.90 5.64 13.25
N GLN A 33 -49.67 6.69 13.00
CA GLN A 33 -50.50 6.74 11.80
C GLN A 33 -49.58 6.90 10.59
N GLU A 34 -49.28 5.79 9.92
CA GLU A 34 -48.70 5.82 8.58
C GLU A 34 -49.80 6.24 7.60
N THR A 35 -49.73 7.50 7.17
CA THR A 35 -50.45 7.99 6.00
C THR A 35 -50.12 7.09 4.81
N THR A 36 -51.10 6.31 4.37
CA THR A 36 -51.00 5.44 3.19
C THR A 36 -50.86 6.29 1.92
N THR A 37 -49.62 6.62 1.59
CA THR A 37 -49.24 6.85 0.19
C THR A 37 -48.59 5.57 -0.34
N PRO A 38 -48.72 5.24 -1.63
CA PRO A 38 -48.17 4.00 -2.17
C PRO A 38 -46.63 4.04 -2.07
N TYR A 39 -46.08 3.33 -1.08
CA TYR A 39 -44.64 3.27 -0.84
C TYR A 39 -43.99 2.35 -1.87
N ASN A 40 -43.25 2.97 -2.79
CA ASN A 40 -42.24 2.36 -3.63
C ASN A 40 -40.99 2.13 -2.76
N PRO A 41 -40.36 0.93 -2.71
CA PRO A 41 -39.24 0.67 -1.81
C PRO A 41 -37.96 1.32 -2.32
N THR A 42 -37.77 2.59 -1.98
CA THR A 42 -36.46 3.26 -2.02
C THR A 42 -36.18 3.83 -0.62
N PRO A 43 -35.00 3.57 -0.02
CA PRO A 43 -34.73 3.93 1.37
C PRO A 43 -34.52 5.45 1.57
N SER A 44 -35.59 6.23 1.71
CA SER A 44 -35.48 7.66 2.06
C SER A 44 -34.70 7.86 3.37
N PRO A 45 -33.82 8.88 3.49
CA PRO A 45 -33.16 9.18 4.76
C PRO A 45 -34.21 9.52 5.83
N SER A 46 -34.13 8.88 6.99
CA SER A 46 -34.93 9.24 8.16
C SER A 46 -34.54 10.62 8.68
N ASP A 47 -35.42 11.25 9.45
CA ASP A 47 -35.17 12.56 10.05
C ASP A 47 -33.80 12.59 10.78
N GLY A 48 -32.96 13.60 10.47
CA GLY A 48 -31.59 13.74 10.98
C GLY A 48 -30.45 13.10 10.15
N MET A 49 -30.74 12.39 9.06
CA MET A 49 -29.72 11.84 8.15
C MET A 49 -29.26 12.88 7.11
N ALA A 50 -27.97 12.88 6.82
CA ALA A 50 -27.44 13.73 5.76
C ALA A 50 -27.85 13.27 4.36
N VAL A 51 -28.01 14.23 3.45
CA VAL A 51 -28.13 13.99 2.01
C VAL A 51 -26.86 14.49 1.35
N TYR A 52 -26.18 13.62 0.63
CA TYR A 52 -24.91 13.91 -0.04
C TYR A 52 -24.70 13.01 -1.26
N ALA A 53 -23.87 13.47 -2.19
CA ALA A 53 -23.43 12.72 -3.36
C ALA A 53 -21.90 12.64 -3.42
N LEU A 54 -21.36 11.55 -3.98
CA LEU A 54 -19.94 11.39 -4.26
C LEU A 54 -19.52 12.33 -5.39
N VAL A 55 -18.35 12.95 -5.27
CA VAL A 55 -17.78 13.73 -6.38
C VAL A 55 -17.03 12.78 -7.31
N GLN A 56 -17.50 12.70 -8.56
CA GLN A 56 -17.01 11.76 -9.57
C GLN A 56 -16.08 12.44 -10.59
N GLN A 57 -15.10 11.69 -11.09
CA GLN A 57 -14.37 11.98 -12.31
C GLN A 57 -14.41 10.73 -13.19
N GLY A 58 -15.36 10.68 -14.13
CA GLY A 58 -15.70 9.45 -14.84
C GLY A 58 -16.31 8.41 -13.89
N SER A 59 -15.78 7.19 -13.88
CA SER A 59 -16.18 6.12 -12.94
C SER A 59 -15.49 6.20 -11.57
N SER A 60 -14.42 7.01 -11.46
CA SER A 60 -13.60 7.11 -10.26
C SER A 60 -14.09 8.21 -9.31
N CYS A 61 -13.83 8.03 -8.02
CA CYS A 61 -14.03 9.11 -7.05
C CYS A 61 -12.94 10.19 -7.29
N SER A 62 -13.34 11.44 -7.53
CA SER A 62 -12.47 12.45 -8.18
C SER A 62 -11.16 12.77 -7.45
N ASP A 63 -11.13 12.59 -6.14
CA ASP A 63 -10.02 12.98 -5.26
C ASP A 63 -9.79 11.96 -4.14
N ALA A 64 -10.11 10.69 -4.42
CA ALA A 64 -9.86 9.61 -3.47
C ALA A 64 -8.36 9.44 -3.19
N THR A 65 -8.02 9.40 -1.91
CA THR A 65 -6.66 9.11 -1.44
C THR A 65 -6.67 7.87 -0.57
N VAL A 66 -5.87 6.87 -0.95
CA VAL A 66 -5.64 5.65 -0.17
C VAL A 66 -4.37 5.84 0.65
N SER A 67 -4.43 5.56 1.95
CA SER A 67 -3.27 5.58 2.86
C SER A 67 -3.15 4.26 3.61
N GLY A 68 -1.95 4.04 4.16
CA GLY A 68 -1.61 2.89 5.00
C GLY A 68 -1.12 1.67 4.23
N SER A 69 -0.78 0.62 4.98
CA SER A 69 -0.23 -0.63 4.43
C SER A 69 -1.30 -1.71 4.26
N TYR A 70 -1.31 -2.36 3.09
CA TYR A 70 -2.21 -3.47 2.77
C TYR A 70 -1.37 -4.65 2.28
N LYS A 71 -1.16 -5.63 3.14
CA LYS A 71 -0.31 -6.79 2.88
C LYS A 71 -1.10 -8.09 3.04
N THR A 72 -0.92 -9.01 2.10
CA THR A 72 -1.54 -10.33 2.12
C THR A 72 -1.25 -11.04 3.44
N GLY A 73 -2.29 -11.64 4.05
CA GLY A 73 -2.18 -12.35 5.32
C GLY A 73 -1.96 -11.47 6.55
N THR A 74 -1.83 -10.14 6.40
CA THR A 74 -1.59 -9.21 7.51
C THR A 74 -2.85 -8.39 7.79
N PRO A 75 -3.39 -8.37 9.02
CA PRO A 75 -4.48 -7.49 9.39
C PRO A 75 -4.15 -6.01 9.12
N THR A 76 -5.11 -5.25 8.60
CA THR A 76 -4.93 -3.81 8.38
C THR A 76 -4.70 -3.04 9.68
N GLY A 77 -3.78 -2.09 9.68
CA GLY A 77 -3.54 -1.17 10.79
C GLY A 77 -4.44 0.08 10.79
N ASP A 78 -4.33 0.89 11.84
CA ASP A 78 -5.10 2.14 12.00
C ASP A 78 -4.75 3.22 10.97
N ASP A 79 -3.64 3.08 10.25
CA ASP A 79 -3.19 3.95 9.16
C ASP A 79 -3.86 3.65 7.81
N ALA A 80 -4.47 2.46 7.68
CA ALA A 80 -5.13 1.96 6.48
C ALA A 80 -6.50 2.64 6.25
N LYS A 81 -6.55 3.65 5.37
CA LYS A 81 -7.75 4.47 5.15
C LYS A 81 -7.98 4.82 3.69
N ILE A 82 -9.22 5.13 3.38
CA ILE A 82 -9.63 5.84 2.16
C ILE A 82 -10.24 7.18 2.57
N GLN A 83 -9.78 8.28 1.98
CA GLN A 83 -10.44 9.57 2.11
C GLN A 83 -11.03 10.00 0.78
N ILE A 84 -12.28 10.45 0.77
CA ILE A 84 -13.01 10.91 -0.42
C ILE A 84 -13.77 12.20 -0.13
N THR A 85 -14.01 13.01 -1.17
CA THR A 85 -14.90 14.16 -1.06
C THR A 85 -16.32 13.83 -1.48
N VAL A 86 -17.28 14.30 -0.68
CA VAL A 86 -18.71 14.29 -0.98
C VAL A 86 -19.23 15.72 -1.10
N ASN A 87 -20.30 15.92 -1.85
CA ASN A 87 -21.05 17.16 -1.90
C ASN A 87 -22.33 17.01 -1.06
N VAL A 88 -22.39 17.71 0.07
CA VAL A 88 -23.50 17.64 1.04
C VAL A 88 -24.57 18.66 0.68
N THR A 89 -25.81 18.22 0.51
CA THR A 89 -26.97 19.09 0.27
C THR A 89 -27.82 19.28 1.53
N THR A 90 -27.78 18.33 2.47
CA THR A 90 -28.49 18.41 3.74
C THR A 90 -27.54 17.97 4.87
N PRO A 91 -27.22 18.84 5.84
CA PRO A 91 -26.47 18.47 7.04
C PRO A 91 -27.16 17.34 7.82
N GLY A 92 -26.39 16.56 8.56
CA GLY A 92 -26.90 15.43 9.33
C GLY A 92 -25.90 14.30 9.51
N ILE A 93 -26.36 13.22 10.13
CA ILE A 93 -25.56 12.04 10.40
C ILE A 93 -25.34 11.26 9.09
N TRP A 94 -24.13 10.76 8.89
CA TRP A 94 -23.80 9.86 7.79
C TRP A 94 -23.09 8.62 8.31
N ALA A 95 -23.31 7.51 7.63
CA ALA A 95 -22.57 6.26 7.81
C ALA A 95 -22.41 5.61 6.44
N MET A 96 -21.23 5.04 6.19
CA MET A 96 -20.89 4.40 4.94
C MET A 96 -20.15 3.11 5.20
N SER A 97 -20.45 2.10 4.40
CA SER A 97 -19.72 0.85 4.39
C SER A 97 -19.64 0.28 2.98
N THR A 98 -18.47 -0.22 2.60
CA THR A 98 -18.30 -0.97 1.35
C THR A 98 -18.69 -2.43 1.54
N GLY A 99 -18.86 -3.14 0.42
CA GLY A 99 -18.74 -4.60 0.41
C GLY A 99 -17.32 -5.06 0.74
N THR A 100 -17.17 -6.37 0.96
CA THR A 100 -15.85 -6.99 1.15
C THR A 100 -15.23 -7.29 -0.21
N VAL A 101 -14.04 -6.75 -0.48
CA VAL A 101 -13.24 -7.07 -1.67
C VAL A 101 -11.88 -7.53 -1.19
N ASN A 102 -11.42 -8.70 -1.64
CA ASN A 102 -10.13 -9.27 -1.25
C ASN A 102 -9.90 -9.35 0.27
N GLY A 103 -10.94 -9.69 1.05
CA GLY A 103 -10.87 -9.77 2.51
C GLY A 103 -10.83 -8.41 3.24
N LEU A 104 -10.93 -7.31 2.51
CA LEU A 104 -10.95 -5.94 3.05
C LEU A 104 -12.35 -5.32 2.97
N ARG A 105 -12.70 -4.53 3.99
CA ARG A 105 -13.91 -3.71 4.04
C ARG A 105 -13.59 -2.34 4.60
N PHE A 106 -14.21 -1.30 4.03
CA PHE A 106 -14.08 0.07 4.48
C PHE A 106 -15.35 0.58 5.15
N THR A 107 -15.21 1.27 6.27
CA THR A 107 -16.33 1.83 7.04
C THR A 107 -16.01 3.22 7.57
N GLY A 108 -17.01 4.08 7.64
CA GLY A 108 -16.89 5.38 8.31
C GLY A 108 -18.24 5.93 8.71
N SER A 109 -18.26 6.84 9.67
CA SER A 109 -19.44 7.58 10.08
C SER A 109 -19.07 8.95 10.63
N GLY A 110 -20.04 9.84 10.69
CA GLY A 110 -19.86 11.18 11.22
C GLY A 110 -21.11 12.03 11.13
N ASN A 111 -20.94 13.34 11.29
CA ASN A 111 -22.00 14.33 11.20
C ASN A 111 -21.55 15.50 10.34
N PHE A 112 -22.29 15.81 9.28
CA PHE A 112 -22.08 17.03 8.52
C PHE A 112 -22.84 18.17 9.19
N THR A 113 -22.14 19.25 9.48
CA THR A 113 -22.74 20.49 10.03
C THR A 113 -22.96 21.56 8.96
N ASN A 114 -22.33 21.41 7.79
CA ASN A 114 -22.37 22.36 6.69
C ASN A 114 -22.66 21.65 5.35
N THR A 115 -23.30 22.37 4.45
CA THR A 115 -23.45 21.97 3.04
C THR A 115 -22.15 22.17 2.25
N GLY A 116 -22.10 21.65 1.01
CA GLY A 116 -20.98 21.79 0.09
C GLY A 116 -19.98 20.63 0.16
N ARG A 117 -18.78 20.84 -0.40
CA ARG A 117 -17.73 19.81 -0.45
C ARG A 117 -17.16 19.52 0.94
N GLN A 118 -17.25 18.28 1.38
CA GLN A 118 -16.75 17.80 2.68
C GLN A 118 -15.93 16.52 2.46
N ARG A 119 -14.82 16.36 3.17
CA ARG A 119 -14.05 15.09 3.16
C ARG A 119 -14.59 14.13 4.20
N ILE A 120 -14.74 12.87 3.80
CA ILE A 120 -14.98 11.76 4.73
C ILE A 120 -13.81 10.80 4.71
N THR A 121 -13.64 10.08 5.82
CA THR A 121 -12.60 9.07 5.99
C THR A 121 -13.26 7.72 6.27
N LEU A 122 -12.87 6.70 5.52
CA LEU A 122 -13.28 5.32 5.70
C LEU A 122 -12.07 4.51 6.19
N GLN A 123 -12.21 3.89 7.35
CA GLN A 123 -11.22 3.01 7.96
C GLN A 123 -11.27 1.63 7.32
N ALA A 124 -10.12 1.08 6.95
CA ALA A 124 -10.01 -0.31 6.50
C ALA A 124 -10.13 -1.27 7.69
N SER A 125 -10.70 -2.43 7.43
CA SER A 125 -10.71 -3.58 8.31
C SER A 125 -10.56 -4.86 7.49
N GLY A 126 -9.97 -5.89 8.10
CA GLY A 126 -9.86 -7.21 7.51
C GLY A 126 -8.41 -7.63 7.26
N ILE A 127 -8.26 -8.75 6.56
CA ILE A 127 -6.98 -9.36 6.21
C ILE A 127 -6.98 -9.56 4.69
N PRO A 128 -6.11 -8.86 3.93
CA PRO A 128 -6.01 -9.07 2.49
C PRO A 128 -5.68 -10.52 2.15
N VAL A 129 -6.35 -11.07 1.13
CA VAL A 129 -6.22 -12.50 0.77
C VAL A 129 -5.25 -12.73 -0.39
N GLN A 130 -5.23 -11.84 -1.37
CA GLN A 130 -4.38 -11.93 -2.57
C GLN A 130 -3.66 -10.61 -2.83
N ALA A 131 -2.43 -10.68 -3.36
CA ALA A 131 -1.72 -9.52 -3.86
C ALA A 131 -2.32 -9.04 -5.19
N GLY A 132 -2.20 -7.76 -5.49
CA GLY A 132 -2.70 -7.16 -6.73
C GLY A 132 -3.41 -5.83 -6.53
N VAL A 133 -3.99 -5.30 -7.61
CA VAL A 133 -4.81 -4.07 -7.58
C VAL A 133 -6.28 -4.46 -7.56
N PHE A 134 -7.00 -3.97 -6.55
CA PHE A 134 -8.41 -4.27 -6.32
C PHE A 134 -9.23 -2.99 -6.40
N THR A 135 -10.36 -3.06 -7.10
CA THR A 135 -11.30 -1.94 -7.25
C THR A 135 -12.40 -2.04 -6.21
N PHE A 136 -12.50 -1.03 -5.36
CA PHE A 136 -13.54 -0.91 -4.34
C PHE A 136 -14.68 -0.02 -4.86
N PRO A 137 -15.90 -0.55 -5.02
CA PRO A 137 -17.06 0.27 -5.28
C PRO A 137 -17.47 1.03 -4.01
N ILE A 138 -17.58 2.35 -4.13
CA ILE A 138 -18.08 3.25 -3.11
C ILE A 138 -19.49 3.68 -3.51
N GLN A 139 -20.44 3.48 -2.62
CA GLN A 139 -21.84 3.78 -2.85
C GLN A 139 -22.35 4.76 -1.79
N ALA A 140 -22.89 5.88 -2.26
CA ALA A 140 -23.76 6.76 -1.48
C ALA A 140 -25.20 6.60 -2.00
N TYR A 141 -26.15 7.27 -1.34
CA TYR A 141 -27.58 7.09 -1.64
C TYR A 141 -27.94 7.35 -3.11
N THR A 142 -27.35 8.38 -3.72
CA THR A 142 -27.70 8.84 -5.08
C THR A 142 -26.56 8.72 -6.08
N SER A 143 -25.42 8.13 -5.70
CA SER A 143 -24.21 8.12 -6.53
C SER A 143 -23.28 6.98 -6.19
N THR A 144 -22.51 6.50 -7.17
CA THR A 144 -21.49 5.45 -7.01
C THR A 144 -20.18 5.84 -7.69
N CYS A 145 -19.03 5.55 -7.10
CA CYS A 145 -17.73 5.67 -7.76
C CYS A 145 -16.79 4.56 -7.31
N SER A 146 -15.61 4.43 -7.93
CA SER A 146 -14.62 3.41 -7.56
C SER A 146 -13.30 3.99 -7.07
N VAL A 147 -12.63 3.25 -6.18
CA VAL A 147 -11.26 3.50 -5.73
C VAL A 147 -10.40 2.27 -6.01
N ALA A 148 -9.25 2.46 -6.65
CA ALA A 148 -8.27 1.38 -6.84
C ALA A 148 -7.32 1.33 -5.63
N LEU A 149 -7.08 0.13 -5.10
CA LEU A 149 -6.23 -0.13 -3.95
C LEU A 149 -5.24 -1.25 -4.27
N THR A 150 -3.98 -1.04 -3.95
CA THR A 150 -2.92 -2.03 -4.14
C THR A 150 -2.69 -2.82 -2.86
N VAL A 151 -2.75 -4.13 -2.94
CA VAL A 151 -2.35 -5.09 -1.89
C VAL A 151 -1.02 -5.72 -2.29
N THR A 152 -0.05 -5.70 -1.39
CA THR A 152 1.25 -6.35 -1.58
C THR A 152 1.24 -7.79 -1.06
N GLY A 153 2.10 -8.64 -1.60
CA GLY A 153 2.21 -10.04 -1.16
C GLY A 153 2.99 -10.20 0.13
N ASP A 154 3.01 -11.42 0.65
CA ASP A 154 3.93 -11.82 1.71
C ASP A 154 5.30 -12.14 1.10
N SER A 155 6.03 -11.10 0.69
CA SER A 155 7.44 -11.24 0.35
C SER A 155 8.20 -11.65 1.61
N PRO A 156 8.97 -12.76 1.61
CA PRO A 156 9.81 -13.11 2.76
C PRO A 156 10.73 -11.94 3.06
N VAL A 157 10.78 -11.54 4.33
CA VAL A 157 11.73 -10.51 4.79
C VAL A 157 13.13 -11.08 4.58
N PRO A 158 13.99 -10.45 3.77
CA PRO A 158 15.33 -10.93 3.55
C PRO A 158 16.07 -11.04 4.89
N THR A 159 16.71 -12.18 5.10
CA THR A 159 17.54 -12.49 6.27
C THR A 159 19.03 -12.36 5.96
N SER A 160 19.42 -12.35 4.68
CA SER A 160 20.78 -12.04 4.24
C SER A 160 21.11 -10.55 4.38
N GLU A 161 22.41 -10.26 4.57
CA GLU A 161 22.96 -8.91 4.50
C GLU A 161 22.80 -8.29 3.10
N TYR A 162 22.83 -9.12 2.06
CA TYR A 162 22.79 -8.70 0.66
C TYR A 162 21.60 -9.33 -0.07
N TYR A 163 20.74 -8.49 -0.63
CA TYR A 163 19.50 -8.92 -1.27
C TYR A 163 18.93 -7.85 -2.19
N TYR A 164 17.99 -8.25 -3.04
CA TYR A 164 16.96 -7.36 -3.54
C TYR A 164 15.56 -7.96 -3.34
N LYS A 165 14.58 -7.08 -3.25
CA LYS A 165 13.17 -7.41 -3.38
C LYS A 165 12.46 -6.35 -4.20
N MET A 166 11.44 -6.74 -4.93
CA MET A 166 10.59 -5.83 -5.69
C MET A 166 9.29 -6.51 -6.11
N THR A 167 8.28 -5.71 -6.42
CA THR A 167 7.02 -6.17 -7.01
C THR A 167 7.03 -5.79 -8.49
N VAL A 168 6.97 -6.77 -9.39
CA VAL A 168 6.86 -6.58 -10.84
C VAL A 168 5.47 -6.99 -11.30
N ASN A 169 4.69 -6.04 -11.84
CA ASN A 169 3.30 -6.26 -12.28
C ASN A 169 2.42 -7.01 -11.24
N GLY A 170 2.65 -6.74 -9.94
CA GLY A 170 1.92 -7.37 -8.84
C GLY A 170 2.49 -8.71 -8.35
N LYS A 171 3.48 -9.28 -9.03
CA LYS A 171 4.23 -10.46 -8.57
C LYS A 171 5.46 -10.01 -7.78
N ASP A 172 5.59 -10.53 -6.58
CA ASP A 172 6.73 -10.27 -5.72
C ASP A 172 7.94 -11.13 -6.07
N TYR A 173 9.12 -10.52 -6.05
CA TYR A 173 10.42 -11.15 -6.24
C TYR A 173 11.28 -10.80 -5.04
N THR A 174 11.97 -11.82 -4.49
CA THR A 174 13.01 -11.67 -3.49
C THR A 174 14.17 -12.55 -3.88
N GLN A 175 15.38 -12.01 -3.84
CA GLN A 175 16.59 -12.77 -4.04
C GLN A 175 17.67 -12.31 -3.06
N GLU A 176 18.36 -13.28 -2.47
CA GLU A 176 19.40 -13.08 -1.47
C GLU A 176 20.72 -13.65 -1.98
N ALA A 177 21.84 -13.04 -1.63
CA ALA A 177 23.15 -13.66 -1.77
C ALA A 177 23.50 -14.36 -0.45
N THR A 178 23.79 -15.66 -0.48
CA THR A 178 24.23 -16.42 0.68
C THR A 178 25.34 -17.37 0.29
N ASP A 179 26.12 -17.83 1.27
CA ASP A 179 27.23 -18.76 1.04
C ASP A 179 26.80 -20.09 0.39
N ASN A 180 25.50 -20.40 0.39
CA ASN A 180 24.97 -21.70 -0.04
C ASN A 180 24.07 -21.65 -1.29
N ASN A 181 23.89 -20.48 -1.93
CA ASN A 181 22.86 -20.34 -2.99
C ASN A 181 23.36 -19.86 -4.36
N ASN A 182 24.67 -19.86 -4.60
CA ASN A 182 25.33 -19.42 -5.84
C ASN A 182 25.07 -17.96 -6.26
N TYR A 183 24.32 -17.18 -5.47
CA TYR A 183 24.16 -15.76 -5.68
C TYR A 183 25.26 -14.99 -4.98
N MET A 184 25.71 -13.92 -5.63
CA MET A 184 26.80 -13.08 -5.16
C MET A 184 26.34 -11.63 -5.09
N ALA A 185 26.78 -10.92 -4.05
CA ALA A 185 26.78 -9.46 -4.06
C ALA A 185 27.92 -8.99 -4.98
N THR A 186 27.57 -8.56 -6.18
CA THR A 186 28.55 -8.15 -7.19
C THR A 186 28.77 -6.66 -7.18
N ALA A 187 30.00 -6.25 -7.48
CA ALA A 187 30.39 -4.86 -7.67
C ALA A 187 31.05 -4.73 -9.04
N GLU A 188 30.61 -3.75 -9.83
CA GLU A 188 31.04 -3.53 -11.20
C GLU A 188 31.66 -2.13 -11.35
N VAL A 189 32.71 -2.06 -12.16
CA VAL A 189 33.40 -0.81 -12.50
C VAL A 189 33.63 -0.85 -14.01
N ILE A 190 32.92 0.01 -14.74
CA ILE A 190 32.99 0.08 -16.20
C ILE A 190 33.55 1.44 -16.59
N GLY A 191 34.69 1.46 -17.29
CA GLY A 191 35.40 2.69 -17.67
C GLY A 191 36.86 2.66 -17.23
N ASP A 192 37.54 3.80 -17.33
CA ASP A 192 38.94 3.94 -16.88
C ASP A 192 39.13 5.15 -15.95
N VAL A 193 39.18 6.36 -16.52
CA VAL A 193 39.29 7.60 -15.71
C VAL A 193 37.97 7.92 -15.04
N ASP A 194 36.91 7.94 -15.84
CA ASP A 194 35.53 8.12 -15.42
C ASP A 194 34.83 6.77 -15.53
N VAL A 195 34.12 6.36 -14.48
CA VAL A 195 33.55 5.02 -14.40
C VAL A 195 32.07 5.03 -14.08
N LEU A 196 31.35 4.08 -14.67
CA LEU A 196 30.04 3.65 -14.20
C LEU A 196 30.22 2.62 -13.10
N LEU A 197 29.64 2.89 -11.93
CA LEU A 197 29.69 1.99 -10.77
C LEU A 197 28.40 1.18 -10.70
N GLY A 198 28.51 -0.14 -10.65
CA GLY A 198 27.39 -1.08 -10.49
C GLY A 198 27.49 -1.86 -9.19
N ALA A 199 26.33 -2.21 -8.63
CA ALA A 199 26.23 -3.22 -7.59
C ALA A 199 25.00 -4.08 -7.84
N GLY A 200 25.07 -5.37 -7.55
CA GLY A 200 23.98 -6.29 -7.85
C GLY A 200 23.89 -7.47 -6.91
N ILE A 201 22.81 -8.22 -7.07
CA ILE A 201 22.70 -9.61 -6.60
C ILE A 201 22.54 -10.45 -7.86
N THR A 202 23.63 -11.06 -8.27
CA THR A 202 23.71 -11.78 -9.55
C THR A 202 24.07 -13.23 -9.32
N TRP A 203 23.70 -14.06 -10.30
CA TRP A 203 24.13 -15.44 -10.27
C TRP A 203 25.63 -15.54 -10.56
N ASN A 204 26.30 -16.52 -9.97
CA ASN A 204 27.72 -16.78 -10.20
C ASN A 204 28.05 -16.72 -11.70
N ALA A 205 28.80 -15.70 -12.10
CA ALA A 205 29.08 -15.36 -13.50
C ALA A 205 29.80 -16.47 -14.28
N ASN A 206 30.37 -17.47 -13.60
CA ASN A 206 31.02 -18.62 -14.23
C ASN A 206 30.01 -19.68 -14.71
N ILE A 207 28.72 -19.53 -14.40
CA ILE A 207 27.67 -20.48 -14.74
C ILE A 207 26.50 -19.69 -15.35
N PRO A 208 25.85 -20.16 -16.42
CA PRO A 208 24.65 -19.52 -16.94
C PRO A 208 23.56 -19.43 -15.88
N LEU A 209 22.81 -18.32 -15.87
CA LEU A 209 21.64 -18.14 -15.01
C LEU A 209 20.61 -19.27 -15.29
N PRO A 210 20.26 -20.11 -14.29
CA PRO A 210 19.30 -21.18 -14.49
C PRO A 210 17.89 -20.64 -14.79
N ALA A 211 17.07 -21.40 -15.52
CA ALA A 211 15.66 -21.07 -15.72
C ALA A 211 14.94 -20.93 -14.36
N GLY A 212 14.03 -19.96 -14.26
CA GLY A 212 13.32 -19.67 -13.01
C GLY A 212 14.09 -18.80 -12.01
N LYS A 213 15.32 -18.37 -12.35
CA LYS A 213 16.14 -17.48 -11.53
C LYS A 213 16.16 -16.07 -12.09
N THR A 214 16.35 -15.10 -11.20
CA THR A 214 16.38 -13.67 -11.53
C THR A 214 17.62 -13.02 -10.95
N GLU A 215 18.07 -11.93 -11.55
CA GLU A 215 19.21 -11.14 -11.05
C GLU A 215 19.00 -9.66 -11.32
N LEU A 216 19.58 -8.81 -10.47
CA LEU A 216 19.41 -7.37 -10.51
C LEU A 216 20.77 -6.68 -10.34
N VAL A 217 21.04 -5.71 -11.19
CA VAL A 217 22.18 -4.79 -11.07
C VAL A 217 21.66 -3.35 -11.08
N ILE A 218 22.06 -2.56 -10.10
CA ILE A 218 21.80 -1.13 -10.05
C ILE A 218 23.14 -0.40 -10.23
N SER A 219 23.20 0.43 -11.27
CA SER A 219 24.34 1.30 -11.54
C SER A 219 24.03 2.74 -11.17
N LYS A 220 25.04 3.45 -10.68
CA LYS A 220 24.97 4.87 -10.35
C LYS A 220 26.08 5.63 -11.06
N GLY A 221 25.64 6.42 -12.04
CA GLY A 221 26.31 7.62 -12.51
C GLY A 221 27.71 7.47 -13.10
N ILE A 222 28.25 8.59 -13.57
CA ILE A 222 29.64 8.69 -14.02
C ILE A 222 30.47 9.25 -12.87
N TYR A 223 31.13 8.36 -12.14
CA TYR A 223 32.04 8.76 -11.08
C TYR A 223 33.38 9.21 -11.66
N LYS A 224 33.72 10.48 -11.42
CA LYS A 224 34.86 11.15 -12.06
C LYS A 224 36.17 10.86 -11.36
N ASN A 225 37.23 10.67 -12.14
CA ASN A 225 38.60 10.46 -11.66
C ASN A 225 38.72 9.32 -10.63
N TYR A 226 38.08 8.18 -10.93
CA TYR A 226 37.86 7.07 -9.99
C TYR A 226 39.10 6.63 -9.21
N ARG A 227 40.24 6.55 -9.89
CA ARG A 227 41.52 6.10 -9.31
C ARG A 227 42.14 7.09 -8.33
N THR A 228 41.84 8.39 -8.46
CA THR A 228 42.54 9.44 -7.70
C THR A 228 41.69 10.08 -6.60
N THR A 229 40.37 9.88 -6.60
CA THR A 229 39.50 10.37 -5.53
C THR A 229 39.76 9.67 -4.20
N SER A 230 39.43 10.32 -3.09
CA SER A 230 39.56 9.71 -1.77
C SER A 230 38.45 8.67 -1.51
N GLN A 231 38.67 7.78 -0.52
CA GLN A 231 37.62 6.88 -0.03
C GLN A 231 36.41 7.66 0.50
N GLN A 232 36.66 8.81 1.16
CA GLN A 232 35.60 9.69 1.64
C GLN A 232 34.77 10.27 0.49
N ASP A 233 35.40 10.70 -0.60
CA ASP A 233 34.69 11.20 -1.79
C ASP A 233 33.87 10.10 -2.45
N PHE A 234 34.40 8.87 -2.47
CA PHE A 234 33.68 7.70 -2.99
C PHE A 234 32.45 7.38 -2.13
N LYS A 235 32.59 7.37 -0.80
CA LYS A 235 31.45 7.20 0.10
C LYS A 235 30.42 8.33 -0.03
N ASN A 236 30.89 9.58 -0.17
CA ASN A 236 30.03 10.75 -0.37
C ASN A 236 29.23 10.69 -1.68
N PHE A 237 29.75 10.02 -2.70
CA PHE A 237 29.03 9.78 -3.95
C PHE A 237 27.74 8.96 -3.73
N PHE A 238 27.74 8.10 -2.71
CA PHE A 238 26.59 7.30 -2.30
C PHE A 238 25.87 7.89 -1.07
N LYS A 239 25.96 9.19 -0.79
CA LYS A 239 25.26 9.76 0.39
C LYS A 239 23.75 9.49 0.36
N PRO A 240 23.07 9.31 1.51
CA PRO A 240 21.62 9.22 1.55
C PRO A 240 20.94 10.41 0.88
N GLY A 241 19.86 10.14 0.16
CA GLY A 241 19.12 11.15 -0.61
C GLY A 241 18.46 10.59 -1.86
N ASP A 242 17.73 11.46 -2.54
CA ASP A 242 17.01 11.13 -3.76
C ASP A 242 17.88 11.35 -5.00
N TYR A 243 17.77 10.44 -5.96
CA TYR A 243 18.53 10.46 -7.20
C TYR A 243 17.62 10.26 -8.41
N THR A 244 18.01 10.87 -9.52
CA THR A 244 17.31 10.74 -10.80
C THR A 244 17.79 9.51 -11.55
N TYR A 245 16.89 8.89 -12.30
CA TYR A 245 17.26 7.87 -13.28
C TYR A 245 18.05 8.50 -14.43
N ALA A 246 18.99 7.73 -14.97
CA ALA A 246 19.76 8.12 -16.14
C ALA A 246 18.83 8.24 -17.36
N THR A 247 19.18 9.17 -18.24
CA THR A 247 18.56 9.37 -19.55
C THR A 247 19.59 9.12 -20.64
N ILE A 248 19.12 8.98 -21.87
CA ILE A 248 19.99 8.88 -23.04
C ILE A 248 19.97 10.22 -23.77
N ASN A 249 21.15 10.78 -24.00
CA ASN A 249 21.35 11.91 -24.91
C ASN A 249 22.20 11.46 -26.11
N GLY A 250 21.55 11.10 -27.21
CA GLY A 250 22.22 10.45 -28.35
C GLY A 250 22.63 9.01 -28.03
N GLN A 251 23.93 8.72 -27.98
CA GLN A 251 24.47 7.41 -27.56
C GLN A 251 25.21 7.47 -26.21
N VAL A 252 25.01 8.54 -25.45
CA VAL A 252 25.71 8.77 -24.18
C VAL A 252 24.70 8.76 -23.04
N TYR A 253 25.01 7.98 -22.01
CA TYR A 253 24.26 7.97 -20.76
C TYR A 253 24.51 9.26 -19.98
N THR A 254 23.43 9.88 -19.49
CA THR A 254 23.58 10.96 -18.50
C THR A 254 23.97 10.38 -17.15
N ASP A 255 24.48 11.24 -16.27
CA ASP A 255 24.57 10.90 -14.85
C ASP A 255 23.18 10.53 -14.30
N GLY A 256 23.12 9.53 -13.42
CA GLY A 256 21.87 9.01 -12.87
C GLY A 256 21.90 7.51 -12.58
N ILE A 257 20.73 6.99 -12.21
CA ILE A 257 20.53 5.58 -11.85
C ILE A 257 20.10 4.76 -13.06
N ILE A 258 20.69 3.57 -13.19
CA ILE A 258 20.32 2.56 -14.16
C ILE A 258 19.99 1.29 -13.39
N ILE A 259 18.85 0.66 -13.68
CA ILE A 259 18.48 -0.64 -13.15
C ILE A 259 18.46 -1.61 -14.33
N ASN A 260 19.18 -2.73 -14.20
CA ASN A 260 19.15 -3.85 -15.13
C ASN A 260 18.62 -5.07 -14.38
N TRP A 261 17.64 -5.75 -14.96
CA TRP A 261 17.03 -6.94 -14.37
C TRP A 261 16.90 -8.04 -15.42
N THR A 262 17.29 -9.27 -15.04
CA THR A 262 17.01 -10.47 -15.82
C THR A 262 15.86 -11.21 -15.16
N ASP A 263 14.78 -11.46 -15.92
CA ASP A 263 13.60 -12.17 -15.42
C ASP A 263 13.77 -13.69 -15.41
N GLU A 264 12.78 -14.39 -14.85
CA GLU A 264 12.78 -15.85 -14.68
C GLU A 264 12.80 -16.64 -15.99
N ASN A 265 12.50 -15.98 -17.11
CA ASN A 265 12.55 -16.52 -18.47
C ASN A 265 13.84 -16.12 -19.21
N GLY A 266 14.78 -15.47 -18.54
CA GLY A 266 16.03 -15.01 -19.12
C GLY A 266 15.90 -13.75 -19.97
N LYS A 267 14.78 -13.03 -19.92
CA LYS A 267 14.65 -11.75 -20.64
C LYS A 267 15.32 -10.63 -19.84
N THR A 268 16.01 -9.74 -20.54
CA THR A 268 16.66 -8.58 -19.93
C THR A 268 15.80 -7.33 -20.06
N TRP A 269 15.80 -6.56 -18.97
CA TRP A 269 15.00 -5.36 -18.79
C TRP A 269 15.88 -4.27 -18.21
N ASP A 270 15.69 -3.04 -18.66
CA ASP A 270 16.41 -1.88 -18.13
C ASP A 270 15.49 -0.71 -17.78
N SER A 271 15.98 0.23 -16.97
CA SER A 271 15.24 1.45 -16.64
C SER A 271 15.44 2.58 -17.66
N PHE A 272 15.99 2.32 -18.84
CA PHE A 272 16.17 3.34 -19.87
C PHE A 272 14.91 3.53 -20.71
N ASN A 273 14.39 4.75 -20.67
CA ASN A 273 13.29 5.18 -21.52
C ASN A 273 13.74 6.31 -22.47
N GLY A 274 14.85 6.08 -23.18
CA GLY A 274 15.45 7.07 -24.06
C GLY A 274 15.67 8.42 -23.38
N THR A 275 15.18 9.51 -24.00
CA THR A 275 15.36 10.90 -23.54
C THR A 275 14.40 11.35 -22.44
N THR A 276 13.33 10.59 -22.16
CA THR A 276 12.24 11.04 -21.26
C THR A 276 12.43 10.63 -19.80
N GLY A 277 13.43 9.79 -19.52
CA GLY A 277 13.71 9.29 -18.17
C GLY A 277 12.56 8.46 -17.59
N GLN A 278 12.40 8.52 -16.27
CA GLN A 278 11.44 7.70 -15.52
C GLN A 278 10.34 8.59 -14.92
N PRO A 279 9.33 9.03 -15.69
CA PRO A 279 8.25 9.85 -15.15
C PRO A 279 7.48 9.06 -14.08
N GLY A 280 7.44 9.61 -12.86
CA GLY A 280 6.82 8.98 -11.70
C GLY A 280 7.67 7.87 -11.04
N GLY A 281 8.85 7.56 -11.58
CA GLY A 281 9.81 6.69 -10.92
C GLY A 281 10.54 7.42 -9.80
N THR A 282 10.85 6.70 -8.73
CA THR A 282 11.61 7.21 -7.59
C THR A 282 12.85 6.35 -7.35
N PHE A 283 13.92 6.98 -6.88
CA PHE A 283 15.09 6.28 -6.37
C PHE A 283 15.69 7.04 -5.19
N THR A 284 15.91 6.34 -4.09
CA THR A 284 16.44 6.91 -2.86
C THR A 284 17.52 6.00 -2.29
N ILE A 285 18.68 6.56 -1.99
CA ILE A 285 19.66 5.91 -1.11
C ILE A 285 19.25 6.17 0.34
N ILE A 286 19.04 5.10 1.09
CA ILE A 286 18.57 5.12 2.48
C ILE A 286 19.75 5.16 3.45
N SER A 287 20.76 4.32 3.24
CA SER A 287 21.95 4.26 4.08
C SER A 287 23.17 3.81 3.30
N THR A 288 24.33 4.17 3.84
CA THR A 288 25.64 3.99 3.20
C THR A 288 26.65 3.71 4.30
N GLU A 289 27.20 2.50 4.28
CA GLU A 289 28.06 1.96 5.34
C GLU A 289 29.36 1.43 4.72
N GLU A 290 30.47 1.58 5.43
CA GLU A 290 31.72 0.95 5.03
C GLU A 290 31.68 -0.53 5.37
N VAL A 291 32.24 -1.37 4.48
CA VAL A 291 32.43 -2.79 4.76
C VAL A 291 33.84 -2.98 5.32
N PRO A 292 34.00 -3.29 6.60
CA PRO A 292 35.32 -3.42 7.21
C PRO A 292 36.02 -4.71 6.76
N ASN A 293 37.35 -4.75 6.91
CA ASN A 293 38.18 -5.96 6.72
C ASN A 293 38.18 -6.56 5.30
N MET A 294 37.91 -5.74 4.29
CA MET A 294 38.02 -6.13 2.88
C MET A 294 39.39 -5.72 2.30
N ILE A 295 39.87 -6.46 1.30
CA ILE A 295 41.13 -6.13 0.60
C ILE A 295 40.99 -4.80 -0.15
N ASP A 296 39.88 -4.62 -0.87
CA ASP A 296 39.51 -3.37 -1.52
C ASP A 296 38.53 -2.58 -0.66
N TYR A 297 38.35 -1.29 -0.95
CA TYR A 297 37.39 -0.46 -0.22
C TYR A 297 35.98 -0.66 -0.77
N TYR A 298 35.07 -1.14 0.07
CA TYR A 298 33.66 -1.34 -0.28
C TYR A 298 32.74 -0.44 0.52
N VAL A 299 31.70 0.03 -0.14
CA VAL A 299 30.59 0.76 0.47
C VAL A 299 29.31 -0.03 0.24
N LYS A 300 28.71 -0.51 1.32
CA LYS A 300 27.39 -1.14 1.33
C LYS A 300 26.33 -0.06 1.29
N VAL A 301 25.38 -0.19 0.38
CA VAL A 301 24.35 0.81 0.13
C VAL A 301 22.98 0.16 0.19
N LYS A 302 22.08 0.74 0.98
CA LYS A 302 20.66 0.38 0.99
C LYS A 302 19.89 1.35 0.11
N MET A 303 19.20 0.83 -0.89
CA MET A 303 18.49 1.60 -1.91
C MET A 303 17.01 1.23 -1.92
N ARG A 304 16.15 2.21 -2.22
CA ARG A 304 14.73 2.00 -2.53
C ARG A 304 14.40 2.59 -3.88
N PHE A 305 13.52 1.91 -4.63
CA PHE A 305 13.20 2.32 -5.98
C PHE A 305 11.80 1.92 -6.43
N SER A 306 11.25 2.71 -7.35
CA SER A 306 10.09 2.40 -8.18
C SER A 306 10.34 2.94 -9.58
N CYS A 307 10.01 2.17 -10.60
CA CYS A 307 10.28 2.55 -11.98
C CYS A 307 9.48 1.71 -12.97
N LYS A 308 9.60 2.05 -14.25
CA LYS A 308 9.28 1.17 -15.36
C LYS A 308 10.55 0.52 -15.86
N LEU A 309 10.48 -0.76 -16.20
CA LEU A 309 11.54 -1.43 -16.95
C LEU A 309 11.08 -1.75 -18.37
N TYR A 310 12.01 -1.65 -19.32
CA TYR A 310 11.80 -1.82 -20.75
C TYR A 310 12.56 -3.05 -21.23
N ASN A 311 11.89 -3.92 -21.98
CA ASN A 311 12.52 -5.12 -22.50
C ASN A 311 13.51 -4.76 -23.62
N HIS A 312 14.73 -5.29 -23.56
CA HIS A 312 15.76 -4.97 -24.57
C HIS A 312 15.40 -5.46 -25.98
N ALA A 313 14.67 -6.57 -26.09
CA ALA A 313 14.37 -7.21 -27.36
C ALA A 313 13.03 -6.71 -27.95
N THR A 314 12.01 -6.52 -27.11
CA THR A 314 10.64 -6.24 -27.57
C THR A 314 10.19 -4.80 -27.33
N GLY A 315 10.83 -4.07 -26.42
CA GLY A 315 10.36 -2.76 -25.96
C GLY A 315 9.12 -2.84 -25.04
N ASP A 316 8.69 -4.04 -24.64
CA ASP A 316 7.61 -4.21 -23.66
C ASP A 316 7.93 -3.49 -22.35
N VAL A 317 6.89 -3.04 -21.66
CA VAL A 317 7.03 -2.24 -20.43
C VAL A 317 6.41 -2.96 -19.25
N ILE A 318 7.16 -3.05 -18.15
CA ILE A 318 6.69 -3.58 -16.86
C ILE A 318 6.83 -2.53 -15.76
N ASN A 319 5.91 -2.57 -14.80
CA ASN A 319 5.94 -1.67 -13.65
C ASN A 319 6.61 -2.36 -12.46
N VAL A 320 7.58 -1.67 -11.87
CA VAL A 320 8.28 -2.07 -10.66
C VAL A 320 7.90 -1.15 -9.50
N THR A 321 7.40 -1.75 -8.43
CA THR A 321 7.08 -1.08 -7.17
C THR A 321 7.75 -1.80 -6.00
N ASN A 322 7.77 -1.16 -4.83
CA ASN A 322 8.35 -1.73 -3.60
C ASN A 322 9.80 -2.22 -3.74
N GLY A 323 10.56 -1.65 -4.67
CA GLY A 323 11.95 -2.01 -4.90
C GLY A 323 12.82 -1.64 -3.71
N GLU A 324 13.60 -2.59 -3.22
CA GLU A 324 14.62 -2.38 -2.21
C GLU A 324 15.81 -3.30 -2.51
N MET A 325 17.03 -2.77 -2.44
CA MET A 325 18.26 -3.55 -2.62
C MET A 325 19.29 -3.14 -1.58
N VAL A 326 20.00 -4.13 -1.04
CA VAL A 326 21.24 -3.95 -0.29
C VAL A 326 22.34 -4.68 -1.04
N SER A 327 23.31 -3.93 -1.56
CA SER A 327 24.52 -4.45 -2.22
C SER A 327 25.69 -3.50 -2.00
N SER A 328 26.88 -3.86 -2.50
CA SER A 328 28.13 -3.15 -2.25
C SER A 328 28.79 -2.64 -3.53
N PHE A 329 29.27 -1.41 -3.50
CA PHE A 329 30.07 -0.79 -4.56
C PHE A 329 31.55 -0.77 -4.16
N ILE A 330 32.43 -0.87 -5.15
CA ILE A 330 33.88 -1.06 -4.94
C ILE A 330 34.73 0.13 -5.40
N LYS A 331 35.72 0.49 -4.59
CA LYS A 331 36.85 1.34 -4.96
C LYS A 331 38.16 0.53 -4.88
N LYS A 332 38.82 0.41 -6.01
CA LYS A 332 40.15 -0.20 -6.18
C LYS A 332 41.25 0.87 -6.22
#